data_AF-B0WJM0-F1
#
_entry.id   AF-B0WJM0-F1
#
_cell.length_a   1.000
_cell.length_b   1.000
_cell.length_c   1.000
_cell.angle_alpha   90.00
_cell.angle_beta   90.00
_cell.angle_gamma   90.00
#
_symmetry.space_group_name_H-M   'P 1'
#
loop_
_entity.id
_entity.type
_entity.pdbx_description
1 polymer ?
#
loop_
_entity_poly.entity_id
_entity_poly.type
_entity_poly.pdbx_seq_one_letter_code
_entity_poly.pdbx_strand_id
1 'polypeptide(L)'
;MVLHQNRADRGPKNYLPGFLDLPGSTVATSLEEGESFDKRCGILSIHKSRFRMNPIKLQTVRPFVFETVNLISRASCKLDEGEVQQKVQNFATEMVEEMIEWAKGKLTGNQKQPKLPLIRPRIEVTEVEQQFNAISLSIQSISQE
;
A
#
# COMPACT_ATOMS: atom_id res chain seq x y z
N MET A 1 -14.64 -10.86 21.80
CA MET A 1 -14.17 -9.64 21.11
C MET A 1 -13.68 -10.05 19.73
N VAL A 2 -14.49 -9.85 18.68
CA VAL A 2 -14.05 -10.11 17.31
C VAL A 2 -13.38 -8.83 16.83
N LEU A 3 -12.05 -8.84 16.72
CA LEU A 3 -11.33 -7.75 16.06
C LEU A 3 -11.65 -7.86 14.55
N HIS A 4 -12.49 -6.97 14.04
CA HIS A 4 -12.67 -6.86 12.59
C HIS A 4 -11.40 -6.24 12.00
N GLN A 5 -10.62 -7.03 11.26
CA GLN A 5 -9.42 -6.54 10.59
C GLN A 5 -9.71 -6.36 9.10
N ASN A 6 -9.48 -5.15 8.59
CA ASN A 6 -9.47 -4.87 7.15
C ASN A 6 -8.16 -5.35 6.48
N ARG A 7 -7.21 -5.84 7.29
CA ARG A 7 -5.92 -6.37 6.85
C ARG A 7 -6.10 -7.74 6.22
N ALA A 8 -5.47 -7.94 5.06
CA ALA A 8 -5.24 -9.27 4.56
C ALA A 8 -3.96 -9.78 5.24
N ASP A 9 -4.09 -10.71 6.18
CA ASP A 9 -2.93 -11.35 6.81
C ASP A 9 -2.35 -12.42 5.86
N ARG A 10 -1.02 -12.60 5.89
CA ARG A 10 -0.35 -13.72 5.22
C ARG A 10 -0.05 -14.76 6.28
N GLY A 11 -0.99 -15.67 6.51
CA GLY A 11 -0.70 -16.90 7.24
C GLY A 11 0.40 -17.72 6.56
N PRO A 12 1.06 -18.63 7.30
CA PRO A 12 2.09 -19.50 6.74
C PRO A 12 1.51 -20.37 5.62
N LYS A 13 2.32 -20.61 4.58
CA LYS A 13 1.97 -21.38 3.38
C LYS A 13 1.55 -22.84 3.65
N ASN A 14 1.75 -23.33 4.88
CA ASN A 14 1.41 -24.68 5.32
C ASN A 14 0.29 -24.60 6.36
N TYR A 15 -0.86 -25.19 6.00
CA TYR A 15 -2.07 -25.27 6.79
C TYR A 15 -1.83 -26.04 8.10
N LEU A 16 -1.36 -25.34 9.14
CA LEU A 16 -1.42 -25.82 10.51
C LEU A 16 -2.81 -25.49 11.09
N PRO A 17 -3.40 -26.39 11.90
CA PRO A 17 -4.63 -26.12 12.63
C PRO A 17 -4.36 -25.01 13.65
N GLY A 18 -4.63 -23.76 13.28
CA GLY A 18 -4.42 -22.60 14.14
C GLY A 18 -4.16 -21.28 13.41
N PHE A 19 -3.74 -21.29 12.15
CA PHE A 19 -3.59 -20.08 11.34
C PHE A 19 -4.78 -19.93 10.38
N LEU A 20 -5.68 -19.01 10.69
CA LEU A 20 -6.79 -18.65 9.80
C LEU A 20 -6.31 -17.47 8.94
N ASP A 21 -6.13 -17.69 7.64
CA ASP A 21 -6.11 -16.58 6.67
C ASP A 21 -7.50 -15.96 6.69
N LEU A 22 -7.69 -14.94 7.53
CA LEU A 22 -8.93 -14.19 7.57
C LEU A 22 -9.03 -13.39 6.26
N PRO A 23 -10.13 -13.54 5.50
CA PRO A 23 -10.37 -12.66 4.39
C PRO A 23 -10.47 -11.23 4.94
N GLY A 24 -9.56 -10.37 4.50
CA GLY A 24 -9.62 -8.94 4.80
C GLY A 24 -10.79 -8.27 4.07
N SER A 25 -10.86 -6.94 4.17
CA SER A 25 -11.87 -6.16 3.45
C SER A 25 -11.76 -6.35 1.93
N THR A 26 -12.87 -6.18 1.20
CA THR A 26 -12.87 -6.20 -0.28
C THR A 26 -12.46 -4.87 -0.90
N VAL A 27 -12.31 -3.82 -0.08
CA VAL A 27 -11.95 -2.46 -0.48
C VAL A 27 -10.99 -1.86 0.54
N ALA A 28 -10.10 -0.96 0.09
CA ALA A 28 -9.34 -0.13 1.01
C ALA A 28 -10.25 0.98 1.56
N THR A 29 -10.55 0.93 2.85
CA THR A 29 -11.29 1.94 3.61
C THR A 29 -10.39 3.00 4.23
N SER A 30 -9.11 2.69 4.43
CA SER A 30 -8.09 3.61 4.96
C SER A 30 -6.79 3.49 4.16
N LEU A 31 -5.97 4.53 4.20
CA LEU A 31 -4.66 4.56 3.54
C LEU A 31 -3.55 4.08 4.48
N GLU A 32 -3.77 2.92 5.11
CA GLU A 32 -2.81 2.26 5.97
C GLU A 32 -2.06 1.14 5.24
N GLU A 33 -0.84 0.83 5.69
CA GLU A 33 0.01 -0.23 5.13
C GLU A 33 -0.73 -1.57 4.99
N GLY A 34 -1.48 -1.98 6.03
CA GLY A 34 -2.20 -3.24 6.06
C GLY A 34 -3.34 -3.34 5.03
N GLU A 35 -3.77 -2.23 4.47
CA GLU A 35 -4.79 -2.20 3.42
C GLU A 35 -4.20 -2.22 2.00
N SER A 36 -2.88 -2.01 1.84
CA SER A 36 -2.18 -2.03 0.55
C SER A 36 -1.93 -3.43 -0.01
N PHE A 37 -2.15 -4.46 0.81
CA PHE A 37 -2.02 -5.86 0.41
C PHE A 37 -3.13 -6.29 -0.56
N ASP A 38 -2.81 -7.29 -1.38
CA ASP A 38 -3.76 -7.91 -2.30
C ASP A 38 -4.98 -8.44 -1.55
N LYS A 39 -6.16 -7.90 -1.87
CA LYS A 39 -7.41 -8.36 -1.27
C LYS A 39 -7.83 -9.69 -1.88
N ARG A 40 -8.38 -10.57 -1.04
CA ARG A 40 -8.77 -11.93 -1.40
C ARG A 40 -10.11 -12.28 -0.75
N CYS A 41 -10.88 -13.12 -1.42
CA CYS A 41 -11.93 -13.91 -0.78
C CYS A 41 -11.45 -15.36 -0.64
N GLY A 42 -12.23 -16.22 0.00
CA GLY A 42 -11.86 -17.63 0.18
C GLY A 42 -13.05 -18.55 -0.02
N ILE A 43 -12.78 -19.73 -0.57
CA ILE A 43 -13.73 -20.85 -0.58
C ILE A 43 -13.38 -21.76 0.59
N LEU A 44 -14.29 -21.86 1.55
CA LEU A 44 -14.17 -22.76 2.69
C LEU A 44 -14.79 -24.13 2.34
N SER A 45 -13.98 -25.18 2.33
CA SER A 45 -14.42 -26.56 2.18
C SER A 45 -14.34 -27.27 3.53
N ILE A 46 -15.45 -27.82 4.00
CA ILE A 46 -15.56 -28.53 5.28
C ILE A 46 -15.94 -29.98 5.00
N HIS A 47 -15.21 -30.92 5.59
CA HIS A 47 -15.53 -32.34 5.56
C HIS A 47 -15.27 -32.97 6.93
N LYS A 48 -16.35 -33.39 7.60
CA LYS A 48 -16.31 -33.90 8.98
C LYS A 48 -15.63 -32.87 9.91
N SER A 49 -14.57 -33.27 10.61
CA SER A 49 -13.77 -32.42 11.50
C SER A 49 -12.61 -31.70 10.81
N ARG A 50 -12.52 -31.76 9.47
CA ARG A 50 -11.46 -31.11 8.68
C ARG A 50 -12.04 -29.96 7.88
N PHE A 51 -11.28 -28.89 7.75
CA PHE A 51 -11.60 -27.77 6.88
C PHE A 51 -10.38 -27.34 6.08
N ARG A 52 -10.62 -26.73 4.92
CA ARG A 52 -9.61 -26.12 4.06
C ARG A 52 -10.14 -24.80 3.52
N MET A 53 -9.33 -23.75 3.58
CA MET A 53 -9.61 -22.46 2.95
C MET A 53 -8.77 -22.33 1.67
N ASN A 54 -9.42 -22.07 0.53
CA ASN A 54 -8.76 -21.82 -0.75
C ASN A 54 -8.90 -20.33 -1.11
N PRO A 55 -7.82 -19.52 -1.01
CA PRO A 55 -7.90 -18.09 -1.26
C PRO A 55 -7.98 -17.76 -2.76
N ILE A 56 -8.79 -16.77 -3.11
CA ILE A 56 -8.99 -16.26 -4.46
C ILE A 56 -8.71 -14.76 -4.47
N LYS A 57 -7.73 -14.32 -5.27
CA LYS A 57 -7.38 -12.90 -5.42
C LYS A 57 -8.49 -12.16 -6.16
N LEU A 58 -8.95 -11.04 -5.57
CA LEU A 58 -9.94 -10.17 -6.20
C LEU A 58 -9.29 -9.40 -7.36
N GLN A 59 -9.99 -9.32 -8.49
CA GLN A 59 -9.45 -8.76 -9.73
C GLN A 59 -9.86 -7.30 -9.98
N THR A 60 -10.91 -6.84 -9.32
CA THR A 60 -11.54 -5.52 -9.55
C THR A 60 -11.18 -4.49 -8.48
N VAL A 61 -10.27 -4.83 -7.56
CA VAL A 61 -9.85 -3.93 -6.48
C VAL A 61 -8.91 -2.88 -7.06
N ARG A 62 -9.16 -1.61 -6.72
CA ARG A 62 -8.28 -0.49 -7.08
C ARG A 62 -6.86 -0.77 -6.58
N PRO A 63 -5.83 -0.68 -7.42
CA PRO A 63 -4.44 -0.84 -6.97
C PRO A 63 -4.13 0.13 -5.84
N PHE A 64 -3.50 -0.35 -4.78
CA PHE A 64 -3.02 0.47 -3.67
C PHE A 64 -1.55 0.15 -3.41
N VAL A 65 -0.71 1.19 -3.41
CA VAL A 65 0.70 1.13 -3.04
C VAL A 65 0.93 2.05 -1.85
N PHE A 66 1.52 1.49 -0.81
CA PHE A 66 1.94 2.19 0.40
C PHE A 66 3.41 1.90 0.61
N GLU A 67 4.20 2.92 0.89
CA GLU A 67 5.63 2.76 1.16
C GLU A 67 6.05 3.73 2.26
N THR A 68 6.77 3.20 3.26
CA THR A 68 7.39 4.00 4.32
C THR A 68 8.86 4.17 4.00
N VAL A 69 9.32 5.42 3.97
CA VAL A 69 10.73 5.75 3.82
C VAL A 69 11.16 6.61 4.99
N ASN A 70 12.24 6.20 5.65
CA ASN A 70 12.95 7.05 6.58
C ASN A 70 13.92 7.93 5.79
N LEU A 71 13.79 9.24 5.91
CA LEU A 71 14.53 10.18 5.08
C LEU A 71 16.04 10.09 5.33
N ILE A 72 16.47 9.79 6.57
CA ILE A 72 17.88 9.63 6.94
C ILE A 72 18.52 8.42 6.26
N SER A 73 17.79 7.30 6.15
CA SER A 73 18.36 6.06 5.61
C SER A 73 18.43 6.07 4.08
N ARG A 74 17.47 6.74 3.43
CA ARG A 74 17.31 6.73 1.96
C ARG A 74 18.02 7.92 1.31
N ALA A 75 18.02 9.08 1.95
CA ALA A 75 18.78 10.23 1.49
C ALA A 75 20.20 10.15 2.06
N SER A 76 21.10 9.47 1.34
CA SER A 76 22.54 9.52 1.60
C SER A 76 23.15 10.93 1.37
N CYS A 77 22.33 11.98 1.36
CA CYS A 77 22.56 13.21 0.61
C CYS A 77 22.26 14.45 1.46
N LYS A 78 23.31 15.00 2.08
CA LYS A 78 23.57 16.45 2.18
C LYS A 78 22.33 17.35 2.29
N LEU A 79 21.52 17.13 3.33
CA LEU A 79 20.46 18.06 3.72
C LEU A 79 21.06 19.30 4.43
N ASP A 80 22.35 19.29 4.73
CA ASP A 80 23.03 20.34 5.49
C ASP A 80 23.34 21.63 4.70
N GLU A 81 23.17 21.63 3.37
CA GLU A 81 23.48 22.80 2.51
C GLU A 81 22.35 23.09 1.50
N GLY A 82 21.74 24.28 1.58
CA GLY A 82 20.77 24.82 0.61
C GLY A 82 19.29 24.67 1.00
N GLU A 83 18.39 24.74 0.00
CA GLU A 83 16.93 24.63 0.21
C GLU A 83 16.50 23.17 0.47
N VAL A 84 16.59 22.76 1.74
CA VAL A 84 16.23 21.42 2.22
C VAL A 84 14.83 21.00 1.80
N GLN A 85 13.84 21.90 1.95
CA GLN A 85 12.45 21.63 1.60
C GLN A 85 12.26 21.26 0.13
N GLN A 86 12.94 21.96 -0.79
CA GLN A 86 12.83 21.68 -2.22
C GLN A 86 13.44 20.32 -2.57
N LYS A 87 14.56 19.95 -1.93
CA LYS A 87 15.18 18.62 -2.11
C LYS A 87 14.25 17.51 -1.63
N VAL A 88 13.62 17.67 -0.47
CA VAL A 88 12.67 16.68 0.06
C VAL A 88 11.42 16.60 -0.82
N GLN A 89 10.93 17.73 -1.34
CA GLN A 89 9.82 17.75 -2.28
C GLN A 89 10.14 16.99 -3.57
N ASN A 90 11.31 17.23 -4.17
CA ASN A 90 11.74 16.52 -5.37
C ASN A 90 11.87 15.01 -5.12
N PHE A 91 12.47 14.63 -4.00
CA PHE A 91 12.56 13.23 -3.58
C PHE A 91 11.18 12.58 -3.42
N ALA A 92 10.22 13.29 -2.81
CA ALA A 92 8.86 12.81 -2.67
C ALA A 92 8.16 12.65 -4.03
N THR A 93 8.40 13.54 -4.99
CA THR A 93 7.89 13.43 -6.36
C THR A 93 8.45 12.19 -7.06
N GLU A 94 9.77 11.99 -7.03
CA GLU A 94 10.43 10.81 -7.61
C GLU A 94 9.87 9.51 -6.99
N MET A 95 9.73 9.47 -5.66
CA MET A 95 9.13 8.34 -4.96
C MET A 95 7.69 8.06 -5.43
N VAL A 96 6.87 9.10 -5.60
CA VAL A 96 5.49 8.95 -6.09
C VAL A 96 5.47 8.40 -7.52
N GLU A 97 6.36 8.85 -8.39
CA GLU A 97 6.49 8.36 -9.77
C GLU A 97 6.87 6.86 -9.80
N GLU A 98 7.83 6.44 -8.98
CA GLU A 98 8.20 5.03 -8.83
C GLU A 98 7.02 4.18 -8.32
N MET A 99 6.29 4.67 -7.31
CA MET A 99 5.12 3.99 -6.78
C MET A 99 3.99 3.87 -7.80
N ILE A 100 3.80 4.87 -8.67
CA ILE A 100 2.83 4.82 -9.78
C ILE A 100 3.21 3.71 -10.75
N GLU A 101 4.49 3.60 -11.12
CA GLU A 101 4.95 2.54 -12.01
C GLU A 101 4.75 1.15 -11.37
N TRP A 102 5.05 1.01 -10.08
CA TRP A 102 4.75 -0.23 -9.35
C TRP A 102 3.25 -0.54 -9.33
N ALA A 103 2.40 0.48 -9.19
CA ALA A 103 0.96 0.30 -9.20
C ALA A 103 0.41 -0.18 -10.55
N LYS A 104 1.02 0.21 -11.68
CA LYS A 104 0.69 -0.34 -13.01
C LYS A 104 0.92 -1.86 -13.06
N GLY A 105 1.97 -2.35 -12.41
CA GLY A 105 2.24 -3.78 -12.25
C GLY A 105 1.19 -4.56 -11.44
N LYS A 106 0.32 -3.86 -10.68
CA LYS A 106 -0.80 -4.47 -9.94
C LYS A 106 -2.10 -4.57 -10.74
N LEU A 107 -2.13 -4.06 -11.98
CA LEU A 107 -3.29 -4.19 -12.86
C LEU A 107 -3.48 -5.65 -13.29
N THR A 108 -4.73 -6.09 -13.27
CA THR A 108 -5.12 -7.48 -13.58
C THR A 108 -5.56 -7.67 -15.02
N GLY A 109 -5.73 -6.56 -15.76
CA GLY A 109 -6.35 -6.53 -17.09
C GLY A 109 -7.88 -6.63 -17.07
N ASN A 110 -8.50 -6.73 -15.89
CA ASN A 110 -9.96 -6.75 -15.78
C ASN A 110 -10.53 -5.37 -16.13
N GLN A 111 -11.47 -5.32 -17.08
CA GLN A 111 -12.11 -4.08 -17.53
C GLN A 111 -12.81 -3.29 -16.42
N LYS A 112 -13.26 -3.97 -15.35
CA LYS A 112 -13.93 -3.36 -14.20
C LYS A 112 -12.96 -2.86 -13.12
N GLN A 113 -11.65 -3.10 -13.26
CA GLN A 113 -10.67 -2.60 -12.31
C GLN A 113 -10.43 -1.10 -12.54
N PRO A 114 -10.54 -0.25 -11.50
CA PRO A 114 -10.15 1.15 -11.61
C PRO A 114 -8.67 1.28 -11.97
N LYS A 115 -8.37 2.08 -13.00
CA LYS A 115 -7.00 2.26 -13.52
C LYS A 115 -6.14 3.17 -12.64
N LEU A 116 -6.76 4.19 -12.06
CA LEU A 116 -6.08 5.15 -11.19
C LEU A 116 -5.75 4.51 -9.84
N PRO A 117 -4.48 4.39 -9.45
CA PRO A 117 -4.10 3.76 -8.19
C PRO A 117 -4.32 4.69 -6.99
N LEU A 118 -4.34 4.09 -5.80
CA LEU A 118 -4.11 4.80 -4.54
C LEU A 118 -2.61 4.75 -4.25
N ILE A 119 -2.00 5.89 -3.98
CA ILE A 119 -0.58 6.01 -3.67
C ILE A 119 -0.45 6.73 -2.34
N ARG A 120 0.26 6.12 -1.38
CA ARG A 120 0.49 6.70 -0.06
C ARG A 120 1.96 6.57 0.34
N PRO A 121 2.81 7.55 -0.01
CA PRO A 121 4.14 7.64 0.56
C PRO A 121 4.01 8.07 2.03
N ARG A 122 4.78 7.44 2.91
CA ARG A 122 4.98 7.85 4.30
C ARG A 122 6.45 8.18 4.48
N ILE A 123 6.74 9.48 4.50
CA ILE A 123 8.10 9.97 4.70
C ILE A 123 8.27 10.28 6.18
N GLU A 124 9.18 9.58 6.83
CA GLU A 124 9.54 9.84 8.23
C GLU A 124 10.70 10.83 8.25
N VAL A 125 10.39 12.03 8.75
CA VAL A 125 11.34 13.12 8.94
C VAL A 125 11.70 13.24 10.41
N THR A 126 12.94 13.65 10.69
CA THR A 126 13.41 13.91 12.06
C THR A 126 13.46 15.38 12.40
N GLU A 127 13.64 16.24 11.40
CA GLU A 127 13.81 17.68 11.56
C GLU A 127 12.61 18.44 10.97
N VAL A 128 12.27 19.57 11.58
CA VAL A 128 11.13 20.40 11.15
C VAL A 128 11.40 21.05 9.79
N GLU A 129 12.66 21.37 9.49
CA GLU A 129 13.09 21.99 8.22
C GLU A 129 12.88 21.08 7.00
N GLN A 130 12.77 19.76 7.23
CA GLN A 130 12.48 18.76 6.21
C GLN A 130 10.97 18.68 5.88
N GLN A 131 10.11 19.33 6.68
CA GLN A 131 8.67 19.35 6.42
C GLN A 131 8.35 20.28 5.27
N PHE A 132 7.45 19.83 4.40
CA PHE A 132 6.95 20.59 3.26
C PHE A 132 5.43 20.42 3.13
N ASN A 133 4.80 21.22 2.28
CA ASN A 133 3.36 21.14 2.07
C ASN A 133 2.98 19.92 1.21
N ALA A 134 2.36 18.91 1.84
CA ALA A 134 1.89 17.72 1.12
C ALA A 134 0.73 18.01 0.14
N ILE A 135 -0.03 19.09 0.35
CA ILE A 135 -1.16 19.46 -0.52
C ILE A 135 -0.64 19.97 -1.87
N SER A 136 0.46 20.73 -1.90
CA SER A 136 1.02 21.18 -3.17
C SER A 136 1.53 20.01 -4.02
N LEU A 137 2.13 18.99 -3.38
CA LEU A 137 2.51 17.75 -4.07
C LEU A 137 1.30 17.03 -4.67
N SER A 138 0.22 16.86 -3.90
CA SER A 138 -0.96 16.15 -4.40
C SER A 138 -1.64 16.87 -5.57
N ILE A 139 -1.69 18.21 -5.54
CA ILE A 139 -2.22 19.03 -6.65
C ILE A 139 -1.35 18.89 -7.90
N GLN A 140 -0.02 18.87 -7.75
CA GLN A 140 0.92 18.67 -8.86
C GLN A 140 0.68 17.32 -9.54
N SER A 141 0.47 16.25 -8.76
CA SER A 141 0.19 14.91 -9.32
C SER A 141 -1.14 14.82 -10.08
N ILE A 142 -2.15 15.63 -9.71
CA ILE A 142 -3.44 15.69 -10.43
C ILE A 142 -3.28 16.42 -11.77
N SER A 143 -2.35 17.37 -11.86
CA SER A 143 -2.20 18.26 -13.02
C SER A 143 -1.39 17.64 -14.17
N GLN A 144 -0.81 16.45 -13.96
CA GLN A 144 0.01 15.74 -14.95
C GLN A 144 -0.75 14.62 -15.69
N GLU A 145 -2.05 14.44 -15.41
CA GLU A 145 -2.99 13.60 -16.19
C GLU A 145 -3.80 14.43 -17.19
#